data_AF-A0A670I0E4-F1
#
_entry.id   AF-A0A670I0E4-F1
#
_cell.length_a   1.000
_cell.length_b   1.000
_cell.length_c   1.000
_cell.angle_alpha   90.00
_cell.angle_beta   90.00
_cell.angle_gamma   90.00
#
_symmetry.space_group_name_H-M   'P 1'
#
loop_
_entity.id
_entity.type
_entity.pdbx_description
1 polymer ?
#
loop_
_entity_poly.entity_id
_entity_poly.type
_entity_poly.pdbx_seq_one_letter_code
_entity_poly.pdbx_strand_id
1 'polypeptide(L)'
;MLGTALHFPGFLGESHALEICLKCMVAVKQKMILLTQQRPVITLHLLQQIVREYERAILFRFGRLLRGRPRGPGLFLFLPCLDTYHKIDLRLKTLEIPFYETITKDMASLEIDTICYYRMENATLVMTTLANHSKAIQLLVPTIAKRFLAQRSLTDILMERKSISQEIKVGCKDVRLPTELQESLAAQAEAQRQAKVIAAEGERAASESLKVAAEVLSHTPAALQLRYLHMLQSLSAEKGSKGKGFPNVVGLNQGHHLGLSV
;
A
#
# COMPACT_ATOMS: atom_id res chain seq x y z
N MET A 1 -78.70 12.34 -88.05
CA MET A 1 -79.96 12.79 -87.44
C MET A 1 -79.65 13.27 -86.03
N LEU A 2 -79.75 14.59 -85.82
CA LEU A 2 -79.82 15.37 -84.56
C LEU A 2 -79.03 14.86 -83.34
N GLY A 3 -77.96 15.54 -82.91
CA GLY A 3 -78.03 16.75 -82.07
C GLY A 3 -77.74 16.32 -80.61
N THR A 4 -76.91 16.93 -79.78
CA THR A 4 -76.38 18.30 -79.68
C THR A 4 -75.14 18.26 -78.79
N ALA A 5 -74.18 19.14 -79.07
CA ALA A 5 -73.05 19.43 -78.21
C ALA A 5 -73.50 19.97 -76.84
N LEU A 6 -72.88 19.46 -75.76
CA LEU A 6 -72.71 20.22 -74.52
C LEU A 6 -71.24 20.16 -74.11
N HIS A 7 -70.59 21.24 -74.51
CA HIS A 7 -69.28 21.68 -74.09
C HIS A 7 -69.35 22.04 -72.60
N PHE A 8 -68.65 21.31 -71.74
CA PHE A 8 -68.29 21.77 -70.40
C PHE A 8 -66.76 21.77 -70.27
N PRO A 9 -66.11 22.92 -70.45
CA PRO A 9 -64.71 23.12 -70.11
C PRO A 9 -64.63 23.66 -68.68
N GLY A 10 -63.79 23.07 -67.83
CA GLY A 10 -63.42 23.67 -66.56
C GLY A 10 -63.72 22.81 -65.35
N PHE A 11 -62.84 21.84 -65.07
CA PHE A 11 -62.71 21.20 -63.74
C PHE A 11 -61.29 20.60 -63.56
N LEU A 12 -60.26 21.25 -64.11
CA LEU A 12 -58.87 20.78 -64.04
C LEU A 12 -58.08 21.37 -62.86
N GLY A 13 -58.59 22.39 -62.16
CA GLY A 13 -57.87 23.07 -61.06
C GLY A 13 -58.12 22.50 -59.65
N GLU A 14 -59.35 22.05 -59.35
CA GLU A 14 -59.71 21.54 -58.01
C GLU A 14 -59.20 20.11 -57.75
N SER A 15 -59.08 19.29 -58.80
CA SER A 15 -58.61 17.90 -58.71
C SER A 15 -57.14 17.81 -58.27
N HIS A 16 -56.29 18.73 -58.72
CA HIS A 16 -54.87 18.78 -58.35
C HIS A 16 -54.65 19.28 -56.91
N ALA A 17 -55.45 20.25 -56.45
CA ALA A 17 -55.39 20.73 -55.07
C ALA A 17 -55.79 19.62 -54.07
N LEU A 18 -56.80 18.82 -54.41
CA LEU A 18 -57.23 17.67 -53.61
C LEU A 18 -56.17 16.57 -53.58
N GLU A 19 -55.53 16.25 -54.71
CA GLU A 19 -54.42 15.29 -54.77
C GLU A 19 -53.21 15.71 -53.95
N ILE A 20 -52.83 17.00 -53.98
CA ILE A 20 -51.71 17.52 -53.20
C ILE A 20 -52.05 17.47 -51.70
N CYS A 21 -53.27 17.82 -51.32
CA CYS A 21 -53.74 17.75 -49.93
C CYS A 21 -53.75 16.30 -49.41
N LEU A 22 -54.25 15.35 -50.21
CA LEU A 22 -54.26 13.92 -49.87
C LEU A 22 -52.84 13.37 -49.74
N LYS A 23 -51.93 13.72 -50.66
CA LYS A 23 -50.50 13.36 -50.59
C LYS A 23 -49.83 13.96 -49.34
N CYS A 24 -50.16 15.19 -48.97
CA CYS A 24 -49.69 15.82 -47.73
C CYS A 24 -50.22 15.10 -46.48
N MET A 25 -51.52 14.77 -46.42
CA MET A 25 -52.09 14.04 -45.28
C MET A 25 -51.47 12.63 -45.13
N VAL A 26 -51.27 11.92 -46.24
CA VAL A 26 -50.60 10.62 -46.25
C VAL A 26 -49.14 10.76 -45.82
N ALA A 27 -48.42 11.77 -46.31
CA ALA A 27 -47.03 12.02 -45.92
C ALA A 27 -46.90 12.37 -44.43
N VAL A 28 -47.83 13.16 -43.87
CA VAL A 28 -47.87 13.47 -42.42
C VAL A 28 -48.16 12.22 -41.60
N LYS A 29 -49.14 11.40 -42.01
CA LYS A 29 -49.42 10.10 -41.35
C LYS A 29 -48.22 9.16 -41.41
N GLN A 30 -47.58 9.03 -42.58
CA GLN A 30 -46.40 8.18 -42.79
C GLN A 30 -45.24 8.62 -41.89
N LYS A 31 -44.97 9.93 -41.80
CA LYS A 31 -43.95 10.49 -40.90
C LYS A 31 -44.27 10.22 -39.44
N MET A 32 -45.53 10.37 -39.02
CA MET A 32 -45.94 10.12 -37.64
C MET A 32 -45.79 8.64 -37.25
N ILE A 33 -46.10 7.71 -38.17
CA ILE A 33 -45.92 6.27 -38.00
C ILE A 33 -44.43 5.90 -37.93
N LEU A 34 -43.58 6.50 -38.78
CA LEU A 34 -42.13 6.29 -38.71
C LEU A 34 -41.54 6.80 -37.38
N LEU A 35 -42.02 7.95 -36.87
CA LEU A 35 -41.59 8.49 -35.58
C LEU A 35 -42.02 7.64 -34.37
N THR A 36 -43.19 6.99 -34.41
CA THR A 36 -43.63 6.09 -33.33
C THR A 36 -42.91 4.73 -33.38
N GLN A 37 -42.59 4.21 -34.57
CA GLN A 37 -41.86 2.95 -34.75
C GLN A 37 -40.38 3.06 -34.36
N GLN A 38 -39.75 4.23 -34.52
CA GLN A 38 -38.33 4.42 -34.15
C GLN A 38 -38.10 4.54 -32.64
N ARG A 39 -39.08 5.00 -31.85
CA ARG A 39 -38.98 5.15 -30.40
C ARG A 39 -38.56 3.88 -29.64
N PRO A 40 -39.19 2.70 -29.81
CA PRO A 40 -38.81 1.50 -29.08
C PRO A 40 -37.41 0.99 -29.45
N VAL A 41 -37.00 1.12 -30.72
CA VAL A 41 -35.68 0.71 -31.20
C VAL A 41 -34.58 1.58 -30.58
N ILE A 42 -34.79 2.91 -30.55
CA ILE A 42 -33.88 3.85 -29.89
C ILE A 42 -33.80 3.57 -28.39
N THR A 43 -34.94 3.25 -27.77
CA THR A 43 -34.97 2.91 -26.34
C THR A 43 -34.21 1.61 -26.07
N LEU A 44 -34.36 0.59 -26.91
CA LEU A 44 -33.66 -0.69 -26.77
C LEU A 44 -32.13 -0.56 -26.91
N HIS A 45 -31.67 0.26 -27.85
CA HIS A 45 -30.24 0.55 -28.00
C HIS A 45 -29.67 1.36 -26.83
N LEU A 46 -30.44 2.28 -26.26
CA LEU A 46 -30.02 3.08 -25.10
C LEU A 46 -29.95 2.27 -23.79
N LEU A 47 -30.69 1.16 -23.70
CA LEU A 47 -30.75 0.32 -22.50
C LEU A 47 -29.49 -0.53 -22.30
N GLN A 48 -28.62 -0.65 -23.29
CA GLN A 48 -27.45 -1.53 -23.24
C GLN A 48 -26.19 -0.77 -22.82
N GLN A 49 -25.71 -1.05 -21.60
CA GLN A 49 -24.43 -0.57 -21.09
C GLN A 49 -23.48 -1.75 -20.88
N ILE A 50 -22.22 -1.57 -21.31
CA ILE A 50 -21.16 -2.57 -21.16
C ILE A 50 -20.30 -2.17 -19.96
N VAL A 51 -20.16 -3.08 -19.01
CA VAL A 51 -19.22 -2.96 -17.88
C VAL A 51 -17.98 -3.75 -18.19
N ARG A 52 -16.82 -3.13 -17.99
CA ARG A 52 -15.52 -3.77 -18.18
C ARG A 52 -15.24 -4.77 -17.05
N GLU A 53 -14.40 -5.76 -17.28
CA GLU A 53 -14.06 -6.83 -16.30
C GLU A 53 -13.60 -6.33 -14.92
N TYR A 54 -12.94 -5.18 -14.89
CA TYR A 54 -12.37 -4.58 -13.68
C TYR A 54 -13.28 -3.53 -13.02
N GLU A 55 -14.41 -3.23 -13.63
CA GLU A 55 -15.43 -2.33 -13.11
C GLU A 55 -16.56 -3.16 -12.51
N ARG A 56 -17.18 -2.65 -11.46
CA ARG A 56 -18.48 -3.14 -10.99
C ARG A 56 -19.50 -2.02 -11.02
N ALA A 57 -20.69 -2.34 -11.53
CA ALA A 57 -21.82 -1.42 -11.55
C ALA A 57 -22.76 -1.75 -10.39
N ILE A 58 -23.05 -0.73 -9.58
CA ILE A 58 -24.08 -0.79 -8.54
C ILE A 58 -25.31 -0.07 -9.06
N LEU A 59 -26.46 -0.75 -9.02
CA LEU A 59 -27.73 -0.20 -9.46
C LEU A 59 -28.59 0.17 -8.25
N PHE A 60 -29.12 1.38 -8.29
CA PHE A 60 -30.15 1.85 -7.38
C PHE A 60 -31.44 2.02 -8.17
N ARG A 61 -32.50 1.36 -7.72
CA ARG A 61 -33.84 1.46 -8.31
C ARG A 61 -34.76 2.17 -7.33
N PHE A 62 -35.35 3.28 -7.74
CA PHE A 62 -36.14 4.14 -6.85
C PHE A 62 -35.40 4.49 -5.53
N GLY A 63 -34.09 4.75 -5.62
CA GLY A 63 -33.25 5.04 -4.45
C GLY A 63 -32.98 3.84 -3.52
N ARG A 64 -33.50 2.65 -3.82
CA ARG A 64 -33.19 1.43 -3.09
C ARG A 64 -32.07 0.69 -3.79
N LEU A 65 -31.07 0.26 -3.01
CA LEU A 65 -30.06 -0.66 -3.49
C LEU A 65 -30.74 -1.96 -3.94
N LEU A 66 -30.51 -2.37 -5.18
CA LEU A 66 -31.05 -3.64 -5.66
C LEU A 66 -30.51 -4.78 -4.80
N ARG A 67 -31.40 -5.58 -4.21
CA ARG A 67 -31.06 -6.74 -3.38
C ARG A 67 -30.41 -7.81 -4.28
N GLY A 68 -29.10 -7.73 -4.44
CA GLY A 68 -28.29 -8.63 -5.24
C GLY A 68 -26.80 -8.29 -5.11
N ARG A 69 -25.92 -9.22 -5.48
CA ARG A 69 -24.50 -8.92 -5.62
C ARG A 69 -24.32 -7.82 -6.69
N PRO A 70 -23.30 -6.94 -6.55
CA PRO A 70 -22.99 -5.95 -7.59
C PRO A 70 -22.85 -6.69 -8.92
N ARG A 71 -23.50 -6.17 -9.97
CA ARG A 71 -23.51 -6.87 -11.26
C ARG A 71 -22.08 -6.97 -11.76
N GLY A 72 -21.69 -8.21 -12.06
CA GLY A 72 -20.40 -8.54 -12.64
C GLY A 72 -20.26 -7.98 -14.06
N PRO A 73 -19.09 -8.15 -14.67
CA PRO A 73 -18.81 -7.63 -16.00
C PRO A 73 -19.73 -8.24 -17.05
N GLY A 74 -20.00 -7.46 -18.10
CA GLY A 74 -20.91 -7.85 -19.17
C GLY A 74 -21.96 -6.80 -19.49
N LEU A 75 -22.89 -7.17 -20.36
CA LEU A 75 -24.02 -6.35 -20.74
C LEU A 75 -25.09 -6.40 -19.67
N PHE A 76 -25.57 -5.24 -19.23
CA PHE A 76 -26.74 -5.18 -18.38
C PHE A 76 -27.74 -4.15 -18.92
N LEU A 77 -29.03 -4.52 -18.86
CA LEU A 77 -30.12 -3.57 -19.10
C LEU A 77 -30.38 -2.75 -17.83
N PHE A 78 -30.42 -1.43 -17.99
CA PHE A 78 -30.83 -0.48 -16.95
C PHE A 78 -31.93 0.43 -17.49
N LEU A 79 -32.95 0.77 -16.69
CA LEU A 79 -34.01 1.67 -17.13
C LEU A 79 -33.63 3.12 -16.84
N PRO A 80 -33.37 4.00 -17.84
CA PRO A 80 -32.81 5.34 -17.63
C PRO A 80 -33.68 6.27 -16.77
N CYS A 81 -34.99 6.03 -16.68
CA CYS A 81 -35.89 6.84 -15.85
C CYS A 81 -36.00 6.38 -14.39
N LEU A 82 -35.67 5.11 -14.10
CA LEU A 82 -35.94 4.48 -12.80
C LEU A 82 -34.68 4.02 -12.06
N ASP A 83 -33.64 3.67 -12.82
CA ASP A 83 -32.43 3.05 -12.34
C ASP A 83 -31.26 4.03 -12.51
N THR A 84 -30.58 4.36 -11.40
CA THR A 84 -29.30 5.07 -11.40
C THR A 84 -28.18 4.07 -11.18
N TYR A 85 -27.14 4.09 -12.01
CA TYR A 85 -25.99 3.20 -11.88
C TYR A 85 -24.71 3.98 -11.55
N HIS A 86 -23.86 3.40 -10.71
CA HIS A 86 -22.53 3.91 -10.41
C HIS A 86 -21.48 2.84 -10.74
N LYS A 87 -20.51 3.20 -11.58
CA LYS A 87 -19.37 2.34 -11.94
C LYS A 87 -18.20 2.60 -11.00
N ILE A 88 -17.62 1.53 -10.47
CA ILE A 88 -16.50 1.61 -9.52
C ILE A 88 -15.42 0.64 -9.97
N ASP A 89 -14.20 1.15 -10.07
CA ASP A 89 -13.02 0.32 -10.34
C ASP A 89 -12.62 -0.46 -9.10
N LEU A 90 -12.31 -1.74 -9.31
CA LEU A 90 -11.73 -2.62 -8.30
C LEU A 90 -10.21 -2.73 -8.39
N ARG A 91 -9.57 -1.89 -9.22
CA ARG A 91 -8.12 -1.87 -9.41
C ARG A 91 -7.42 -1.25 -8.20
N LEU A 92 -6.15 -1.57 -8.03
CA LEU A 92 -5.28 -0.87 -7.08
C LEU A 92 -5.19 0.60 -7.49
N LYS A 93 -5.50 1.50 -6.56
CA LYS A 93 -5.37 2.94 -6.72
C LYS A 93 -4.33 3.46 -5.74
N THR A 94 -3.55 4.43 -6.20
CA THR A 94 -2.60 5.18 -5.39
C THR A 94 -3.25 6.46 -4.89
N LEU A 95 -3.04 6.76 -3.62
CA LEU A 95 -3.42 8.02 -3.02
C LEU A 95 -2.23 8.61 -2.31
N GLU A 96 -1.79 9.77 -2.80
CA GLU A 96 -0.74 10.57 -2.18
C GLU A 96 -1.34 11.33 -1.00
N ILE A 97 -0.63 11.27 0.13
CA ILE A 97 -1.04 11.89 1.37
C ILE A 97 -0.13 13.10 1.58
N PRO A 98 -0.67 14.28 1.91
CA PRO A 98 0.16 15.44 2.19
C PRO A 98 1.10 15.17 3.38
N PHE A 99 2.25 15.84 3.37
CA PHE A 99 3.23 15.72 4.45
C PHE A 99 2.60 16.04 5.81
N TYR A 100 2.97 15.26 6.83
CA TYR A 100 2.52 15.48 8.20
C TYR A 100 3.65 15.26 9.19
N GLU A 101 3.63 16.04 10.27
CA GLU A 101 4.54 15.89 11.39
C GLU A 101 4.00 14.88 12.40
N THR A 102 4.89 14.03 12.92
CA THR A 102 4.61 13.06 13.98
C THR A 102 5.78 12.93 14.94
N ILE A 103 5.48 12.60 16.18
CA ILE A 103 6.47 12.32 17.23
C ILE A 103 6.50 10.81 17.46
N THR A 104 7.71 10.24 17.53
CA THR A 104 7.92 8.81 17.80
C THR A 104 8.01 8.53 19.30
N LYS A 105 8.18 7.26 19.68
CA LYS A 105 8.37 6.85 21.08
C LYS A 105 9.57 7.52 21.75
N ASP A 106 10.60 7.85 20.97
CA ASP A 106 11.85 8.44 21.47
C ASP A 106 11.80 9.97 21.50
N MET A 107 10.61 10.57 21.40
CA MET A 107 10.40 12.03 21.36
C MET A 107 11.10 12.73 20.18
N ALA A 108 11.41 11.99 19.12
CA ALA A 108 11.92 12.58 17.88
C ALA A 108 10.75 13.05 17.01
N SER A 109 10.80 14.31 16.58
CA SER A 109 9.88 14.85 15.55
C SER A 109 10.33 14.40 14.17
N LEU A 110 9.37 14.00 13.33
CA LEU A 110 9.57 13.54 11.97
C LEU A 110 8.52 14.13 11.05
N GLU A 111 8.93 14.59 9.89
CA GLU A 111 8.05 14.93 8.78
C GLU A 111 8.02 13.76 7.80
N ILE A 112 6.84 13.22 7.51
CA ILE A 112 6.71 12.00 6.72
C ILE A 112 5.87 12.26 5.48
N ASP A 113 6.40 11.85 4.33
CA ASP A 113 5.70 11.76 3.05
C ASP A 113 5.38 10.29 2.74
N THR A 114 4.11 10.00 2.47
CA THR A 114 3.58 8.64 2.38
C THR A 114 2.56 8.48 1.26
N ILE A 115 2.61 7.35 0.57
CA ILE A 115 1.70 6.93 -0.49
C ILE A 115 0.90 5.72 -0.01
N CYS A 116 -0.43 5.79 -0.08
CA CYS A 116 -1.30 4.67 0.21
C CYS A 116 -1.69 3.92 -1.07
N TYR A 117 -1.55 2.60 -1.07
CA TYR A 117 -2.09 1.72 -2.11
C TYR A 117 -3.32 1.02 -1.56
N TYR A 118 -4.48 1.25 -2.17
CA TYR A 118 -5.72 0.62 -1.73
C TYR A 118 -6.46 -0.02 -2.89
N ARG A 119 -7.19 -1.09 -2.57
CA ARG A 119 -8.06 -1.83 -3.50
C ARG A 119 -9.42 -2.02 -2.86
N MET A 120 -10.47 -1.76 -3.63
CA MET A 120 -11.85 -1.97 -3.20
C MET A 120 -12.20 -3.45 -3.28
N GLU A 121 -12.49 -4.10 -2.15
CA GLU A 121 -13.00 -5.48 -2.12
C GLU A 121 -14.52 -5.52 -2.30
N ASN A 122 -15.23 -4.72 -1.50
CA ASN A 122 -16.70 -4.66 -1.48
C ASN A 122 -17.20 -3.27 -1.88
N ALA A 123 -17.46 -3.10 -3.19
CA ALA A 123 -17.95 -1.84 -3.75
C ALA A 123 -19.31 -1.40 -3.13
N THR A 124 -20.22 -2.35 -2.90
CA THR A 124 -21.55 -2.08 -2.34
C THR A 124 -21.47 -1.45 -0.96
N LEU A 125 -20.72 -2.06 -0.04
CA LEU A 125 -20.57 -1.57 1.33
C LEU A 125 -19.93 -0.19 1.37
N VAL A 126 -18.93 0.06 0.51
CA VAL A 126 -18.23 1.34 0.54
C VAL A 126 -19.12 2.48 0.06
N MET A 127 -19.90 2.27 -1.00
CA MET A 127 -20.84 3.30 -1.46
C MET A 127 -21.96 3.58 -0.47
N THR A 128 -22.46 2.56 0.24
CA THR A 128 -23.54 2.77 1.21
C THR A 128 -23.04 3.39 2.51
N THR A 129 -21.79 3.12 2.89
CA THR A 129 -21.23 3.57 4.17
C THR A 129 -20.54 4.93 4.06
N LEU A 130 -19.85 5.19 2.95
CA LEU A 130 -19.02 6.37 2.77
C LEU A 130 -19.52 7.22 1.61
N ALA A 131 -19.82 8.50 1.89
CA ALA A 131 -20.15 9.46 0.84
C ALA A 131 -18.94 9.72 -0.08
N ASN A 132 -17.76 9.96 0.50
CA ASN A 132 -16.52 10.23 -0.22
C ASN A 132 -15.39 9.32 0.29
N HIS A 133 -15.24 8.14 -0.31
CA HIS A 133 -14.23 7.16 0.09
C HIS A 133 -12.79 7.71 0.01
N SER A 134 -12.44 8.47 -1.04
CA SER A 134 -11.10 9.06 -1.18
C SER A 134 -10.76 10.03 -0.04
N LYS A 135 -11.70 10.91 0.34
CA LYS A 135 -11.52 11.86 1.45
C LYS A 135 -11.44 11.14 2.80
N ALA A 136 -12.28 10.12 2.99
CA ALA A 136 -12.25 9.31 4.21
C ALA A 136 -10.89 8.63 4.38
N ILE A 137 -10.36 8.03 3.32
CA ILE A 137 -9.02 7.41 3.33
C ILE A 137 -7.93 8.45 3.59
N GLN A 138 -7.99 9.63 2.95
CA GLN A 138 -7.04 10.73 3.18
C GLN A 138 -6.94 11.17 4.65
N LEU A 139 -8.05 11.12 5.40
CA LEU A 139 -8.07 11.49 6.82
C LEU A 139 -7.70 10.31 7.73
N LEU A 140 -8.12 9.10 7.36
CA LEU A 140 -7.92 7.89 8.15
C LEU A 140 -6.45 7.44 8.14
N VAL A 141 -5.80 7.43 6.96
CA VAL A 141 -4.46 6.87 6.81
C VAL A 141 -3.42 7.60 7.66
N PRO A 142 -3.33 8.94 7.69
CA PRO A 142 -2.41 9.65 8.58
C PRO A 142 -2.65 9.32 10.04
N THR A 143 -3.92 9.19 10.45
CA THR A 143 -4.27 8.89 11.84
C THR A 143 -3.76 7.52 12.26
N ILE A 144 -3.93 6.51 11.40
CA ILE A 144 -3.43 5.15 11.63
C ILE A 144 -1.90 5.16 11.61
N ALA A 145 -1.29 5.78 10.61
CA ALA A 145 0.17 5.84 10.48
C ALA A 145 0.81 6.53 11.69
N LYS A 146 0.28 7.67 12.14
CA LYS A 146 0.74 8.37 13.35
C LYS A 146 0.66 7.48 14.58
N ARG A 147 -0.46 6.75 14.76
CA ARG A 147 -0.61 5.81 15.89
C ARG A 147 0.45 4.71 15.88
N PHE A 148 0.76 4.14 14.71
CA PHE A 148 1.80 3.11 14.59
C PHE A 148 3.21 3.67 14.83
N LEU A 149 3.51 4.85 14.26
CA LEU A 149 4.82 5.49 14.39
C LEU A 149 5.09 5.97 15.82
N ALA A 150 4.06 6.42 16.54
CA ALA A 150 4.17 6.78 17.95
C ALA A 150 4.55 5.58 18.86
N GLN A 151 4.27 4.35 18.44
CA GLN A 151 4.59 3.15 19.22
C GLN A 151 6.00 2.59 18.94
N ARG A 152 6.66 3.04 17.88
CA ARG A 152 7.97 2.53 17.44
C ARG A 152 9.08 3.54 17.73
N SER A 153 10.30 3.01 17.87
CA SER A 153 11.51 3.82 18.03
C SER A 153 11.93 4.41 16.68
N LEU A 154 12.67 5.52 16.69
CA LEU A 154 13.15 6.17 15.48
C LEU A 154 14.08 5.24 14.68
N THR A 155 14.96 4.52 15.36
CA THR A 155 15.93 3.61 14.73
C THR A 155 15.22 2.46 14.02
N ASP A 156 14.16 1.91 14.64
CA ASP A 156 13.38 0.83 14.02
C ASP A 156 12.68 1.34 12.77
N ILE A 157 12.10 2.55 12.80
CA ILE A 157 11.41 3.14 11.64
C ILE A 157 12.38 3.32 10.45
N LEU A 158 13.63 3.70 10.73
CA LEU A 158 14.66 3.90 9.70
C LEU A 158 15.21 2.57 9.15
N MET A 159 15.43 1.55 10.01
CA MET A 159 15.96 0.25 9.60
C MET A 159 14.91 -0.63 8.90
N GLU A 160 13.66 -0.58 9.35
CA GLU A 160 12.58 -1.52 9.01
C GLU A 160 11.45 -0.89 8.17
N ARG A 161 11.78 0.08 7.31
CA ARG A 161 10.80 0.78 6.47
C ARG A 161 9.92 -0.17 5.63
N LYS A 162 10.46 -1.30 5.17
CA LYS A 162 9.72 -2.29 4.34
C LYS A 162 8.73 -3.13 5.15
N SER A 163 9.09 -3.59 6.36
CA SER A 163 8.20 -4.40 7.20
C SER A 163 7.02 -3.57 7.69
N ILE A 164 7.28 -2.32 8.13
CA ILE A 164 6.25 -1.37 8.56
C ILE A 164 5.27 -1.07 7.43
N SER A 165 5.79 -0.87 6.21
CA SER A 165 4.93 -0.61 5.04
C SER A 165 3.99 -1.76 4.73
N GLN A 166 4.45 -3.00 4.94
CA GLN A 166 3.65 -4.20 4.71
C GLN A 166 2.56 -4.39 5.77
N GLU A 167 2.86 -4.09 7.05
CA GLU A 167 1.88 -4.15 8.14
C GLU A 167 0.75 -3.13 7.98
N ILE A 168 1.09 -1.89 7.62
CA ILE A 168 0.11 -0.81 7.48
C ILE A 168 -0.55 -0.83 6.07
N LYS A 169 -0.04 -1.65 5.13
CA LYS A 169 -0.38 -1.62 3.69
C LYS A 169 -0.27 -0.21 3.09
N VAL A 170 0.62 0.60 3.65
CA VAL A 170 0.83 2.00 3.30
C VAL A 170 2.32 2.17 3.04
N GLY A 171 2.67 2.70 1.87
CA GLY A 171 4.05 2.89 1.43
C GLY A 171 4.60 4.24 1.89
N CYS A 172 5.47 4.28 2.88
CA CYS A 172 6.22 5.51 3.18
C CYS A 172 7.16 5.81 2.01
N LYS A 173 7.21 7.07 1.52
CA LYS A 173 8.05 7.52 0.40
C LYS A 173 9.31 8.25 0.87
N ASP A 174 9.17 9.16 1.83
CA ASP A 174 10.30 9.91 2.38
C ASP A 174 10.05 10.27 3.84
N VAL A 175 11.10 10.24 4.66
CA VAL A 175 11.05 10.61 6.08
C VAL A 175 12.12 11.67 6.28
N ARG A 176 11.68 12.91 6.52
CA ARG A 176 12.55 14.04 6.81
C ARG A 176 12.65 14.22 8.31
N LEU A 177 13.88 14.32 8.80
CA LEU A 177 14.17 14.66 10.19
C LEU A 177 14.42 16.17 10.29
N PRO A 178 14.05 16.82 11.40
CA PRO A 178 14.51 18.16 11.71
C PRO A 178 16.04 18.19 11.75
N THR A 179 16.62 19.25 11.20
CA THR A 179 18.07 19.41 11.02
C THR A 179 18.86 19.26 12.33
N GLU A 180 18.32 19.75 13.44
CA GLU A 180 18.94 19.66 14.78
C GLU A 180 19.11 18.21 15.27
N LEU A 181 18.11 17.35 15.03
CA LEU A 181 18.19 15.93 15.37
C LEU A 181 19.13 15.18 14.42
N GLN A 182 19.17 15.57 13.15
CA GLN A 182 20.03 14.93 12.16
C GLN A 182 21.51 15.08 12.53
N GLU A 183 21.92 16.27 12.98
CA GLU A 183 23.30 16.54 13.40
C GLU A 183 23.68 15.76 14.66
N SER A 184 22.82 15.74 15.68
CA SER A 184 23.10 14.99 16.91
C SER A 184 23.13 13.47 16.69
N LEU A 185 22.23 12.92 15.87
CA LEU A 185 22.23 11.50 15.48
C LEU A 185 23.46 11.14 14.66
N ALA A 186 23.87 12.00 13.72
CA ALA A 186 25.09 11.79 12.93
C ALA A 186 26.32 11.79 13.85
N ALA A 187 26.45 12.78 14.73
CA ALA A 187 27.54 12.87 15.69
C ALA A 187 27.58 11.65 16.64
N GLN A 188 26.43 11.17 17.11
CA GLN A 188 26.37 10.00 17.98
C GLN A 188 26.69 8.70 17.24
N ALA A 189 26.25 8.55 15.99
CA ALA A 189 26.60 7.40 15.16
C ALA A 189 28.10 7.37 14.82
N GLU A 190 28.70 8.54 14.56
CA GLU A 190 30.15 8.68 14.36
C GLU A 190 30.92 8.33 15.63
N ALA A 191 30.50 8.84 16.79
CA ALA A 191 31.11 8.50 18.07
C ALA A 191 31.05 6.99 18.37
N GLN A 192 29.93 6.32 18.11
CA GLN A 192 29.82 4.87 18.26
C GLN A 192 30.73 4.10 17.29
N ARG A 193 30.88 4.57 16.05
CA ARG A 193 31.81 3.97 15.08
C ARG A 193 33.26 4.14 15.56
N GLN A 194 33.64 5.33 16.00
CA GLN A 194 34.98 5.60 16.54
C GLN A 194 35.27 4.73 17.75
N ALA A 195 34.32 4.61 18.68
CA ALA A 195 34.47 3.75 19.85
C ALA A 195 34.72 2.27 19.48
N LYS A 196 34.03 1.74 18.46
CA LYS A 196 34.27 0.37 17.98
C LYS A 196 35.65 0.19 17.35
N VAL A 197 36.14 1.18 16.60
CA VAL A 197 37.48 1.17 16.01
C VAL A 197 38.54 1.19 17.11
N ILE A 198 38.41 2.09 18.08
CA ILE A 198 39.33 2.20 19.23
C ILE A 198 39.34 0.91 20.05
N ALA A 199 38.18 0.29 20.27
CA ALA A 199 38.10 -1.00 20.97
C ALA A 199 38.85 -2.11 20.20
N ALA A 200 38.64 -2.21 18.89
CA ALA A 200 39.33 -3.20 18.06
C ALA A 200 40.85 -2.95 17.98
N GLU A 201 41.28 -1.69 17.91
CA GLU A 201 42.70 -1.31 17.96
C GLU A 201 43.32 -1.59 19.33
N GLY A 202 42.58 -1.32 20.42
CA GLY A 202 42.99 -1.65 21.78
C GLY A 202 43.19 -3.15 21.99
N GLU A 203 42.27 -3.97 21.47
CA GLU A 203 42.39 -5.44 21.50
C GLU A 203 43.59 -5.94 20.70
N ARG A 204 43.86 -5.33 19.52
CA ARG A 204 45.03 -5.67 18.70
C ARG A 204 46.33 -5.32 19.42
N ALA A 205 46.45 -4.12 19.98
CA ALA A 205 47.63 -3.68 20.71
C ALA A 205 47.88 -4.55 21.95
N ALA A 206 46.82 -4.90 22.69
CA ALA A 206 46.90 -5.82 23.82
C ALA A 206 47.39 -7.21 23.36
N SER A 207 46.87 -7.74 22.25
CA SER A 207 47.29 -9.03 21.70
C SER A 207 48.76 -9.05 21.27
N GLU A 208 49.25 -7.98 20.66
CA GLU A 208 50.67 -7.83 20.32
C GLU A 208 51.56 -7.80 21.57
N SER A 209 51.17 -7.05 22.60
CA SER A 209 51.94 -7.01 23.86
C SER A 209 51.97 -8.36 24.57
N LEU A 210 50.85 -9.09 24.56
CA LEU A 210 50.75 -10.44 25.13
C LEU A 210 51.61 -11.45 24.35
N LYS A 211 51.66 -11.33 23.02
CA LYS A 211 52.52 -12.16 22.17
C LYS A 211 54.00 -11.96 22.53
N VAL A 212 54.45 -10.71 22.64
CA VAL A 212 55.83 -10.39 23.02
C VAL A 212 56.14 -10.92 24.43
N ALA A 213 55.23 -10.74 25.39
CA ALA A 213 55.41 -11.27 26.73
C ALA A 213 55.50 -12.80 26.76
N ALA A 214 54.68 -13.50 25.97
CA ALA A 214 54.73 -14.96 25.83
C ALA A 214 56.05 -15.43 25.21
N GLU A 215 56.56 -14.71 24.21
CA GLU A 215 57.85 -15.00 23.57
C GLU A 215 59.02 -14.86 24.56
N VAL A 216 59.06 -13.77 25.35
CA VAL A 216 60.07 -13.57 26.40
C VAL A 216 59.99 -14.66 27.49
N LEU A 217 58.77 -15.02 27.92
CA LEU A 217 58.56 -16.09 28.91
C LEU A 217 58.96 -17.47 28.36
N SER A 218 58.82 -17.71 27.06
CA SER A 218 59.24 -18.98 26.43
C SER A 218 60.75 -19.20 26.53
N HIS A 219 61.54 -18.13 26.44
CA HIS A 219 63.00 -18.18 26.51
C HIS A 219 63.53 -18.36 27.95
N THR A 220 62.70 -18.11 28.97
CA THR A 220 63.11 -18.16 30.38
C THR A 220 62.16 -19.03 31.23
N PRO A 221 62.38 -20.36 31.31
CA PRO A 221 61.47 -21.28 31.99
C PRO A 221 61.33 -21.04 33.50
N ALA A 222 62.33 -20.44 34.16
CA ALA A 222 62.24 -20.06 35.58
C ALA A 222 61.23 -18.93 35.85
N ALA A 223 60.98 -18.04 34.86
CA ALA A 223 60.03 -16.94 35.00
C ALA A 223 58.57 -17.44 35.03
N LEU A 224 58.27 -18.53 34.31
CA LEU A 224 56.95 -19.18 34.34
C LEU A 224 56.62 -19.74 35.73
N GLN A 225 57.60 -20.36 36.41
CA GLN A 225 57.41 -20.88 37.76
C GLN A 225 57.14 -19.75 38.77
N LEU A 226 57.88 -18.63 38.69
CA LEU A 226 57.63 -17.46 39.52
C LEU A 226 56.26 -16.83 39.25
N ARG A 227 55.84 -16.73 37.98
CA ARG A 227 54.52 -16.22 37.63
C ARG A 227 53.39 -17.14 38.11
N TYR A 228 53.59 -18.46 38.07
CA TYR A 228 52.65 -19.43 38.64
C TYR A 228 52.50 -19.24 40.16
N LEU A 229 53.60 -19.11 40.89
CA LEU A 229 53.57 -18.81 42.33
C LEU A 229 52.89 -17.46 42.63
N HIS A 230 53.17 -16.43 41.83
CA HIS A 230 52.51 -15.13 41.97
C HIS A 230 50.99 -15.21 41.72
N MET A 231 50.57 -15.98 40.71
CA MET A 231 49.14 -16.23 40.45
C MET A 231 48.47 -16.98 41.60
N LEU A 232 49.16 -17.97 42.20
CA LEU A 232 48.66 -18.65 43.40
C LEU A 232 48.52 -17.70 44.58
N GLN A 233 49.47 -16.77 44.74
CA GLN A 233 49.42 -15.76 45.80
C GLN A 233 48.28 -14.75 45.57
N SER A 234 48.07 -14.27 44.35
CA SER A 234 46.95 -13.36 44.03
C SER A 234 45.58 -14.05 44.17
N LEU A 235 45.47 -15.32 43.74
CA LEU A 235 44.26 -16.14 43.94
C LEU A 235 44.00 -16.43 45.43
N SER A 236 45.06 -16.63 46.23
CA SER A 236 44.95 -16.77 47.68
C SER A 236 44.50 -15.46 48.35
N ALA A 237 44.99 -14.31 47.86
CA ALA A 237 44.60 -12.98 48.33
C ALA A 237 43.14 -12.61 47.99
N GLU A 238 42.65 -12.93 46.79
CA GLU A 238 41.24 -12.70 46.41
C GLU A 238 40.26 -13.58 47.21
N LYS A 239 40.63 -14.83 47.50
CA LYS A 239 39.82 -15.73 48.36
C LYS A 239 39.66 -15.21 49.79
N GLY A 240 40.56 -14.34 50.26
CA GLY A 240 40.45 -13.69 51.57
C GLY A 240 39.37 -12.60 51.64
N SER A 241 38.91 -12.06 50.50
CA SER A 241 37.99 -10.90 50.50
C SER A 241 36.54 -11.25 50.17
N LYS A 242 36.25 -12.28 49.36
CA LYS A 242 34.85 -12.71 49.11
C LYS A 242 34.77 -14.21 48.84
N GLY A 243 34.26 -14.96 49.82
CA GLY A 243 33.77 -16.32 49.61
C GLY A 243 32.52 -16.32 48.74
N LYS A 244 32.67 -16.29 47.40
CA LYS A 244 31.62 -16.67 46.45
C LYS A 244 32.23 -17.27 45.17
N GLY A 245 31.97 -18.57 44.98
CA GLY A 245 31.74 -19.19 43.68
C GLY A 245 32.96 -19.43 42.80
N PHE A 246 33.49 -20.65 42.83
CA PHE A 246 34.09 -21.26 41.65
C PHE A 246 33.00 -21.44 40.57
N PRO A 247 33.21 -21.01 39.30
CA PRO A 247 32.64 -21.75 38.19
C PRO A 247 33.56 -22.94 37.89
N ASN A 248 32.97 -24.14 37.96
CA ASN A 248 33.61 -25.37 37.53
C ASN A 248 33.98 -25.27 36.05
N VAL A 249 35.27 -25.34 35.72
CA VAL A 249 35.74 -25.60 34.35
C VAL A 249 36.27 -27.04 34.34
N VAL A 250 35.33 -27.98 34.35
CA VAL A 250 35.59 -29.35 33.88
C VAL A 250 35.09 -29.38 32.44
N GLY A 251 36.01 -29.54 31.48
CA GLY A 251 35.60 -29.79 30.10
C GLY A 251 36.58 -29.39 29.00
N LEU A 252 37.87 -29.72 29.11
CA LEU A 252 38.76 -29.78 27.94
C LEU A 252 39.81 -30.88 28.16
N ASN A 253 39.37 -32.15 28.15
CA ASN A 253 40.25 -33.25 27.76
C ASN A 253 39.45 -34.47 27.28
N GLN A 254 39.14 -34.50 25.99
CA GLN A 254 38.94 -35.75 25.24
C GLN A 254 39.62 -35.59 23.88
N GLY A 255 40.88 -35.99 23.83
CA GLY A 255 41.64 -36.21 22.61
C GLY A 255 42.51 -37.45 22.79
N HIS A 256 42.30 -38.43 21.90
CA HIS A 256 43.00 -39.72 21.72
C HIS A 256 42.52 -40.87 22.62
N HIS A 257 42.21 -42.08 22.14
CA HIS A 257 42.71 -42.83 20.98
C HIS A 257 41.61 -43.75 20.39
N LEU A 258 41.71 -44.04 19.09
CA LEU A 258 41.38 -45.28 18.35
C LEU A 258 41.46 -44.84 16.88
N GLY A 259 42.29 -45.34 15.98
CA GLY A 259 42.97 -46.63 15.84
C GLY A 259 43.02 -46.86 14.32
N LEU A 260 44.20 -47.17 13.78
CA LEU A 260 44.35 -47.54 12.38
C LEU A 260 43.48 -48.75 12.02
N SER A 261 42.84 -48.70 10.86
CA SER A 261 42.72 -49.86 9.97
C SER A 261 42.43 -49.39 8.54
N VAL A 262 43.11 -50.06 7.62
CA VAL A 262 43.04 -50.07 6.15
C VAL A 262 41.68 -49.71 5.57
#